data_AF-A0A812EMA8-F1
#
_entry.id   AF-A0A812EMA8-F1
#
_cell.length_a   1.000
_cell.length_b   1.000
_cell.length_c   1.000
_cell.angle_alpha   90.00
_cell.angle_beta   90.00
_cell.angle_gamma   90.00
#
_symmetry.space_group_name_H-M   'P 1'
#
loop_
_entity.id
_entity.type
_entity.pdbx_description
1 polymer ?
#
loop_
_entity_poly.entity_id
_entity_poly.type
_entity_poly.pdbx_seq_one_letter_code
_entity_poly.pdbx_strand_id
1 'polypeptide(L)'
;MLNLDEYFKTTFEDKLLFKMLEREEDQLTPATRLLEKRRELAEVEQALATQKEEFQMKMESLQQRRAELERKELQLKESLEKFDKFLKENDLKKNRAIKKANDERDMKKAKDKEIEILQVESENLNKECKQMKNKQDAYMIFNSFMLRILNDTEEFNEIRDIISRYDTLISTYKDLVEAEQRNQDMIEKIKQNTLRETEEKHNEILGYNNLLSNLQSEVEYYESKALFWESKWNHIKNTASKEALKSGQIKMATRNLYNVIKTYQEQIITEEVTTLQQLNYVRIFGEDLTTITQTIYNEFCQDEVN
;
A
#
# COMPACT_ATOMS: atom_id res chain seq x y z
N MET A 1 -104.16 111.65 42.61
CA MET A 1 -104.33 112.62 43.71
C MET A 1 -102.98 113.26 43.94
N LEU A 2 -102.81 114.49 43.45
CA LEU A 2 -101.68 115.35 43.78
C LEU A 2 -101.69 115.56 45.29
N ASN A 3 -100.57 115.28 45.97
CA ASN A 3 -100.29 115.97 47.22
C ASN A 3 -99.87 117.38 46.81
N LEU A 4 -100.84 118.30 46.78
CA LEU A 4 -100.65 119.68 46.31
C LEU A 4 -99.47 120.36 47.00
N ASP A 5 -99.20 119.93 48.24
CA ASP A 5 -98.09 120.38 49.07
C ASP A 5 -96.72 120.02 48.50
N GLU A 6 -96.56 118.82 47.92
CA GLU A 6 -95.30 118.37 47.32
C GLU A 6 -95.06 119.07 45.99
N TYR A 7 -96.11 119.31 45.19
CA TYR A 7 -95.97 120.10 43.96
C TYR A 7 -95.54 121.54 44.25
N PHE A 8 -96.13 122.19 45.26
CA PHE A 8 -95.68 123.51 45.68
C PHE A 8 -94.29 123.48 46.32
N LYS A 9 -93.91 122.42 47.05
CA LYS A 9 -92.55 122.31 47.60
C LYS A 9 -91.50 122.12 46.52
N THR A 10 -91.66 121.18 45.59
CA THR A 10 -90.66 120.95 44.53
C THR A 10 -90.65 122.09 43.52
N THR A 11 -91.80 122.66 43.15
CA THR A 11 -91.79 123.82 42.23
C THR A 11 -91.35 125.11 42.90
N PHE A 12 -91.53 125.27 44.21
CA PHE A 12 -90.97 126.40 44.95
C PHE A 12 -89.48 126.16 45.24
N GLU A 13 -89.02 124.95 45.54
CA GLU A 13 -87.59 124.64 45.68
C GLU A 13 -86.85 124.77 44.34
N ASP A 14 -87.37 124.21 43.24
CA ASP A 14 -86.78 124.37 41.92
C ASP A 14 -86.87 125.82 41.43
N LYS A 15 -87.99 126.54 41.62
CA LYS A 15 -88.06 127.96 41.22
C LYS A 15 -87.33 128.89 42.19
N LEU A 16 -87.10 128.52 43.44
CA LEU A 16 -86.31 129.33 44.37
C LEU A 16 -84.82 129.06 44.16
N LEU A 17 -84.39 127.81 43.97
CA LEU A 17 -83.01 127.45 43.65
C LEU A 17 -82.61 127.96 42.26
N PHE A 18 -83.46 127.79 41.23
CA PHE A 18 -83.18 128.33 39.90
C PHE A 18 -83.20 129.86 39.88
N LYS A 19 -84.10 130.52 40.64
CA LYS A 19 -84.14 131.99 40.75
C LYS A 19 -83.10 132.56 41.72
N MET A 20 -82.50 131.73 42.58
CA MET A 20 -81.29 132.05 43.34
C MET A 20 -80.03 131.88 42.48
N LEU A 21 -79.94 130.84 41.65
CA LEU A 21 -78.85 130.64 40.67
C LEU A 21 -78.87 131.70 39.55
N GLU A 22 -80.03 132.07 38.99
CA GLU A 22 -80.14 133.17 38.00
C GLU A 22 -79.89 134.55 38.62
N ARG A 23 -80.22 134.77 39.91
CA ARG A 23 -79.90 136.04 40.60
C ARG A 23 -78.45 136.13 41.04
N GLU A 24 -77.77 135.00 41.25
CA GLU A 24 -76.33 134.99 41.48
C GLU A 24 -75.57 135.29 40.18
N GLU A 25 -75.98 134.79 39.01
CA GLU A 25 -75.27 135.09 37.75
C GLU A 25 -75.24 136.56 37.30
N ASP A 26 -76.21 137.40 37.70
CA ASP A 26 -76.33 138.82 37.33
C ASP A 26 -75.96 139.81 38.47
N GLN A 27 -75.57 139.32 39.66
CA GLN A 27 -75.00 140.12 40.75
C GLN A 27 -73.62 139.64 41.24
N LEU A 28 -72.95 138.79 40.48
CA LEU A 28 -71.55 138.46 40.69
C LEU A 28 -70.65 139.55 40.09
N THR A 29 -69.93 140.27 40.94
CA THR A 29 -68.82 141.15 40.55
C THR A 29 -67.77 140.32 39.78
N PRO A 30 -66.94 140.91 38.89
CA PRO A 30 -65.87 140.16 38.20
C PRO A 30 -65.00 139.30 39.14
N ALA A 31 -64.90 139.70 40.42
CA ALA A 31 -64.21 138.96 41.47
C ALA A 31 -64.84 137.60 41.85
N THR A 32 -66.16 137.46 41.85
CA THR A 32 -66.83 136.23 42.29
C THR A 32 -67.03 135.22 41.16
N ARG A 33 -67.26 135.66 39.91
CA ARG A 33 -67.12 134.78 38.72
C ARG A 33 -65.70 134.24 38.56
N LEU A 34 -64.70 135.04 38.93
CA LEU A 34 -63.30 134.60 38.98
C LEU A 34 -63.09 133.55 40.08
N LEU A 35 -63.76 133.68 41.24
CA LEU A 35 -63.70 132.70 42.32
C LEU A 35 -64.35 131.36 41.92
N GLU A 36 -65.48 131.40 41.23
CA GLU A 36 -66.17 130.19 40.78
C GLU A 36 -65.42 129.50 39.63
N LYS A 37 -64.92 130.27 38.65
CA LYS A 37 -63.99 129.74 37.65
C LYS A 37 -62.69 129.22 38.27
N ARG A 38 -62.20 129.81 39.36
CA ARG A 38 -61.08 129.26 40.15
C ARG A 38 -61.47 127.97 40.89
N ARG A 39 -62.70 127.84 41.38
CA ARG A 39 -63.20 126.61 42.01
C ARG A 39 -63.36 125.49 40.99
N GLU A 40 -63.98 125.76 39.84
CA GLU A 40 -64.08 124.82 38.72
C GLU A 40 -62.69 124.42 38.20
N LEU A 41 -61.77 125.38 38.04
CA LEU A 41 -60.39 125.09 37.68
C LEU A 41 -59.70 124.23 38.76
N ALA A 42 -59.92 124.50 40.04
CA ALA A 42 -59.37 123.70 41.13
C ALA A 42 -59.97 122.28 41.18
N GLU A 43 -61.27 122.12 40.93
CA GLU A 43 -61.95 120.81 40.85
C GLU A 43 -61.45 120.01 39.63
N VAL A 44 -61.29 120.66 38.47
CA VAL A 44 -60.73 120.03 37.27
C VAL A 44 -59.24 119.71 37.45
N GLU A 45 -58.44 120.61 38.07
CA GLU A 45 -57.05 120.35 38.43
C GLU A 45 -56.93 119.19 39.43
N GLN A 46 -57.83 119.12 40.41
CA GLN A 46 -57.87 118.02 41.38
C GLN A 46 -58.27 116.71 40.69
N ALA A 47 -59.30 116.67 39.86
CA ALA A 47 -59.69 115.49 39.10
C ALA A 47 -58.60 115.03 38.12
N LEU A 48 -57.92 115.97 37.46
CA LEU A 48 -56.76 115.71 36.61
C LEU A 48 -55.58 115.18 37.42
N ALA A 49 -55.35 115.69 38.64
CA ALA A 49 -54.32 115.19 39.54
C ALA A 49 -54.62 113.74 39.97
N THR A 50 -55.86 113.44 40.38
CA THR A 50 -56.29 112.09 40.73
C THR A 50 -56.15 111.14 39.54
N GLN A 51 -56.56 111.55 38.33
CA GLN A 51 -56.42 110.72 37.12
C GLN A 51 -54.95 110.49 36.73
N LYS A 52 -54.09 111.51 36.90
CA LYS A 52 -52.64 111.36 36.71
C LYS A 52 -52.05 110.39 37.73
N GLU A 53 -52.48 110.45 38.99
CA GLU A 53 -52.03 109.54 40.04
C GLU A 53 -52.52 108.09 39.80
N GLU A 54 -53.77 107.89 39.40
CA GLU A 54 -54.28 106.57 39.00
C GLU A 54 -53.58 106.01 37.76
N PHE A 55 -53.31 106.84 36.75
CA PHE A 55 -52.56 106.45 35.57
C PHE A 55 -51.12 106.07 35.93
N GLN A 56 -50.49 106.85 36.82
CA GLN A 56 -49.15 106.58 37.34
C GLN A 56 -49.11 105.25 38.09
N MET A 57 -50.06 105.00 39.01
CA MET A 57 -50.17 103.72 39.71
C MET A 57 -50.38 102.53 38.76
N LYS A 58 -51.23 102.68 37.73
CA LYS A 58 -51.43 101.64 36.71
C LYS A 58 -50.18 101.41 35.86
N MET A 59 -49.46 102.47 35.50
CA MET A 59 -48.20 102.36 34.78
C MET A 59 -47.13 101.66 35.60
N GLU A 60 -47.00 102.00 36.89
CA GLU A 60 -46.07 101.34 37.80
C GLU A 60 -46.41 99.86 37.98
N SER A 61 -47.69 99.50 38.15
CA SER A 61 -48.15 98.10 38.23
C SER A 61 -47.86 97.32 36.94
N LEU A 62 -48.13 97.91 35.77
CA LEU A 62 -47.81 97.30 34.48
C LEU A 62 -46.31 97.15 34.27
N GLN A 63 -45.51 98.12 34.71
CA GLN A 63 -44.05 98.06 34.63
C GLN A 63 -43.50 96.97 35.56
N GLN A 64 -44.03 96.84 36.77
CA GLN A 64 -43.70 95.73 37.68
C GLN A 64 -44.09 94.37 37.07
N ARG A 65 -45.28 94.24 36.49
CA ARG A 65 -45.74 93.00 35.83
C ARG A 65 -44.87 92.64 34.63
N ARG A 66 -44.45 93.63 33.82
CA ARG A 66 -43.51 93.43 32.70
C ARG A 66 -42.16 92.96 33.21
N ALA A 67 -41.60 93.61 34.23
CA ALA A 67 -40.33 93.20 34.83
C ALA A 67 -40.40 91.78 35.43
N GLU A 68 -41.51 91.41 36.06
CA GLU A 68 -41.70 90.06 36.60
C GLU A 68 -41.81 88.99 35.49
N LEU A 69 -42.53 89.29 34.41
CA LEU A 69 -42.63 88.41 33.23
C LEU A 69 -41.26 88.22 32.58
N GLU A 70 -40.50 89.30 32.38
CA GLU A 70 -39.15 89.24 31.83
C GLU A 70 -38.22 88.40 32.72
N ARG A 71 -38.32 88.55 34.05
CA ARG A 71 -37.59 87.71 35.00
C ARG A 71 -37.98 86.22 34.88
N LYS A 72 -39.27 85.91 34.76
CA LYS A 72 -39.75 84.52 34.59
C LYS A 72 -39.32 83.94 33.26
N GLU A 73 -39.34 84.73 32.18
CA GLU A 73 -38.87 84.30 30.87
C GLU A 73 -37.37 83.99 30.90
N LEU A 74 -36.57 84.84 31.54
CA LEU A 74 -35.13 84.61 31.73
C LEU A 74 -34.87 83.33 32.53
N GLN A 75 -35.57 83.14 33.65
CA GLN A 75 -35.48 81.91 34.46
C GLN A 75 -35.85 80.67 33.66
N LEU A 76 -36.89 80.74 32.81
CA LEU A 76 -37.30 79.62 31.98
C LEU A 76 -36.23 79.32 30.93
N LYS A 77 -35.68 80.32 30.25
CA LYS A 77 -34.56 80.16 29.29
C LYS A 77 -33.35 79.51 29.96
N GLU A 78 -32.93 80.00 31.13
CA GLU A 78 -31.84 79.38 31.89
C GLU A 78 -32.14 77.94 32.28
N SER A 79 -33.39 77.63 32.69
CA SER A 79 -33.78 76.27 33.03
C SER A 79 -33.75 75.34 31.83
N LEU A 80 -34.20 75.81 30.65
CA LEU A 80 -34.17 75.05 29.40
C LEU A 80 -32.74 74.76 28.97
N GLU A 81 -31.83 75.74 29.07
CA GLU A 81 -30.41 75.51 28.81
C GLU A 81 -29.80 74.48 29.76
N LYS A 82 -30.16 74.52 31.05
CA LYS A 82 -29.71 73.53 32.04
C LYS A 82 -30.27 72.13 31.73
N PHE A 83 -31.54 72.03 31.34
CA PHE A 83 -32.16 70.75 30.95
C PHE A 83 -31.55 70.18 29.67
N ASP A 84 -31.31 71.00 28.65
CA ASP A 84 -30.66 70.56 27.41
C ASP A 84 -29.23 70.06 27.68
N LYS A 85 -28.45 70.78 28.51
CA LYS A 85 -27.14 70.31 28.98
C LYS A 85 -27.24 68.99 29.73
N PHE A 86 -28.21 68.86 30.64
CA PHE A 86 -28.43 67.62 31.40
C PHE A 86 -28.79 66.43 30.50
N LEU A 87 -29.69 66.63 29.52
CA LEU A 87 -30.07 65.58 28.56
C LEU A 87 -28.86 65.13 27.73
N LYS A 88 -28.09 66.09 27.19
CA LYS A 88 -26.85 65.79 26.45
C LYS A 88 -25.84 65.01 27.30
N GLU A 89 -25.61 65.43 28.54
CA GLU A 89 -24.72 64.71 29.46
C GLU A 89 -25.23 63.31 29.82
N ASN A 90 -26.54 63.17 30.04
CA ASN A 90 -27.15 61.88 30.35
C ASN A 90 -27.05 60.92 29.15
N ASP A 91 -27.36 61.39 27.95
CA ASP A 91 -27.20 60.62 26.71
C ASP A 91 -25.74 60.23 26.47
N LEU A 92 -24.78 61.13 26.75
CA LEU A 92 -23.36 60.80 26.72
C LEU A 92 -22.99 59.71 27.74
N LYS A 93 -23.50 59.78 28.97
CA LYS A 93 -23.27 58.76 30.00
C LYS A 93 -23.89 57.42 29.59
N LYS A 94 -25.13 57.42 29.09
CA LYS A 94 -25.83 56.25 28.57
C LYS A 94 -25.06 55.62 27.42
N ASN A 95 -24.64 56.41 26.42
CA ASN A 95 -23.88 55.92 25.28
C ASN A 95 -22.53 55.34 25.68
N ARG A 96 -21.82 55.98 26.64
CA ARG A 96 -20.57 55.43 27.20
C ARG A 96 -20.80 54.11 27.93
N ALA A 97 -21.86 54.00 28.73
CA ALA A 97 -22.20 52.77 29.45
C ALA A 97 -22.56 51.64 28.48
N ILE A 98 -23.37 51.93 27.45
CA ILE A 98 -23.73 50.95 26.40
C ILE A 98 -22.47 50.50 25.65
N LYS A 99 -21.61 51.44 25.24
CA LYS A 99 -20.37 51.11 24.54
C LYS A 99 -19.48 50.21 25.40
N LYS A 100 -19.26 50.58 26.67
CA LYS A 100 -18.46 49.78 27.60
C LYS A 100 -19.04 48.38 27.80
N ALA A 101 -20.36 48.26 27.95
CA ALA A 101 -21.02 46.95 28.10
C ALA A 101 -20.89 46.08 26.83
N ASN A 102 -20.93 46.69 25.64
CA ASN A 102 -20.71 45.97 24.38
C ASN A 102 -19.24 45.54 24.24
N ASP A 103 -18.29 46.45 24.50
CA ASP A 103 -16.85 46.14 24.47
C ASP A 103 -16.52 44.99 25.44
N GLU A 104 -17.07 45.00 26.67
CA GLU A 104 -16.91 43.90 27.64
C GLU A 104 -17.53 42.59 27.16
N ARG A 105 -18.70 42.62 26.52
CA ARG A 105 -19.33 41.42 25.94
C ARG A 105 -18.50 40.83 24.81
N ASP A 106 -17.93 41.66 23.94
CA ASP A 106 -17.12 41.20 22.83
C ASP A 106 -15.77 40.66 23.30
N MET A 107 -15.15 41.30 24.30
CA MET A 107 -13.97 40.78 24.99
C MET A 107 -14.25 39.43 25.65
N LYS A 108 -15.40 39.27 26.32
CA LYS A 108 -15.81 37.99 26.90
C LYS A 108 -15.95 36.91 25.83
N LYS A 109 -16.65 37.19 24.72
CA LYS A 109 -16.80 36.23 23.61
C LYS A 109 -15.45 35.82 23.01
N ALA A 110 -14.51 36.75 22.87
CA ALA A 110 -13.17 36.45 22.38
C ALA A 110 -12.43 35.50 23.35
N LYS A 111 -12.52 35.77 24.66
CA LYS A 111 -11.91 34.92 25.69
C LYS A 111 -12.59 33.55 25.81
N ASP A 112 -13.90 33.47 25.68
CA ASP A 112 -14.64 32.20 25.69
C ASP A 112 -14.18 31.29 24.53
N LYS A 113 -13.95 31.85 23.33
CA LYS A 113 -13.39 31.09 22.20
C LYS A 113 -11.95 30.64 22.46
N GLU A 114 -11.12 31.49 23.05
CA GLU A 114 -9.74 31.14 23.41
C GLU A 114 -9.71 30.00 24.43
N ILE A 115 -10.61 30.03 25.42
CA ILE A 115 -10.79 28.96 26.41
C ILE A 115 -11.18 27.65 25.72
N GLU A 116 -12.13 27.68 24.79
CA GLU A 116 -12.56 26.48 24.05
C GLU A 116 -11.41 25.86 23.26
N ILE A 117 -10.62 26.68 22.56
CA ILE A 117 -9.44 26.22 21.81
C ILE A 117 -8.43 25.56 22.77
N LEU A 118 -8.09 26.23 23.87
CA LEU A 118 -7.13 25.73 24.86
C LEU A 118 -7.62 24.46 25.57
N GLN A 119 -8.93 24.33 25.80
CA GLN A 119 -9.52 23.11 26.36
C GLN A 119 -9.33 21.92 25.42
N VAL A 120 -9.62 22.09 24.13
CA VAL A 120 -9.41 21.03 23.13
C VAL A 120 -7.94 20.65 23.03
N GLU A 121 -7.02 21.63 23.03
CA GLU A 121 -5.58 21.37 23.02
C GLU A 121 -5.13 20.60 24.27
N SER A 122 -5.59 21.01 25.46
CA SER A 122 -5.28 20.33 26.71
C SER A 122 -5.79 18.88 26.73
N GLU A 123 -7.00 18.64 26.21
CA GLU A 123 -7.53 17.28 26.07
C GLU A 123 -6.71 16.41 25.13
N ASN A 124 -6.25 16.98 24.01
CA ASN A 124 -5.39 16.26 23.06
C ASN A 124 -4.03 15.92 23.68
N LEU A 125 -3.38 16.89 24.31
CA LEU A 125 -2.11 16.67 25.02
C LEU A 125 -2.26 15.63 26.14
N ASN A 126 -3.39 15.64 26.86
CA ASN A 126 -3.66 14.64 27.90
C ASN A 126 -3.85 13.24 27.30
N LYS A 127 -4.53 13.11 26.14
CA LYS A 127 -4.64 11.83 25.43
C LYS A 127 -3.27 11.32 24.99
N GLU A 128 -2.43 12.17 24.41
CA GLU A 128 -1.06 11.80 24.01
C GLU A 128 -0.22 11.37 25.22
N CYS A 129 -0.29 12.12 26.32
CA CYS A 129 0.42 11.80 27.55
C CYS A 129 -0.01 10.42 28.09
N LYS A 130 -1.32 10.12 28.12
CA LYS A 130 -1.84 8.80 28.50
C LYS A 130 -1.36 7.70 27.57
N GLN A 131 -1.34 7.93 26.25
CA GLN A 131 -0.83 6.94 25.29
C GLN A 131 0.66 6.67 25.51
N MET A 132 1.47 7.70 25.72
CA MET A 132 2.89 7.56 26.01
C MET A 132 3.13 6.85 27.33
N LYS A 133 2.30 7.14 28.34
CA LYS A 133 2.37 6.44 29.63
C LYS A 133 2.06 4.95 29.50
N ASN A 134 1.00 4.60 28.77
CA ASN A 134 0.66 3.20 28.50
C ASN A 134 1.79 2.47 27.75
N LYS A 135 2.41 3.12 26.76
CA LYS A 135 3.58 2.56 26.04
C LYS A 135 4.77 2.38 26.98
N GLN A 136 5.04 3.35 27.84
CA GLN A 136 6.10 3.26 28.84
C GLN A 136 5.86 2.08 29.78
N ASP A 137 4.65 1.94 30.31
CA ASP A 137 4.32 0.87 31.25
C ASP A 137 4.40 -0.51 30.58
N ALA A 138 4.00 -0.63 29.31
CA ALA A 138 4.21 -1.84 28.52
C ALA A 138 5.72 -2.16 28.34
N TYR A 139 6.55 -1.14 28.08
CA TYR A 139 7.99 -1.32 27.92
C TYR A 139 8.76 -1.52 29.24
N MET A 140 8.19 -1.12 30.38
CA MET A 140 8.82 -1.33 31.69
C MET A 140 9.06 -2.80 31.99
N ILE A 141 8.20 -3.71 31.50
CA ILE A 141 8.39 -5.16 31.68
C ILE A 141 9.69 -5.60 31.00
N PHE A 142 9.93 -5.19 29.75
CA PHE A 142 11.14 -5.53 29.02
C PHE A 142 12.37 -4.87 29.65
N ASN A 143 12.27 -3.61 30.09
CA ASN A 143 13.38 -2.96 30.78
C ASN A 143 13.75 -3.67 32.08
N SER A 144 12.75 -4.07 32.88
CA SER A 144 12.96 -4.83 34.12
C SER A 144 13.62 -6.19 33.84
N PHE A 145 13.19 -6.86 32.77
CA PHE A 145 13.80 -8.11 32.31
C PHE A 145 15.26 -7.91 31.88
N MET A 146 15.56 -6.87 31.10
CA MET A 146 16.93 -6.56 30.66
C MET A 146 17.84 -6.17 31.83
N LEU A 147 17.34 -5.39 32.78
CA LEU A 147 18.07 -5.09 34.02
C LEU A 147 18.34 -6.35 34.85
N ARG A 148 17.38 -7.28 34.90
CA ARG A 148 17.61 -8.57 35.57
C ARG A 148 18.72 -9.37 34.88
N ILE A 149 18.69 -9.47 33.55
CA ILE A 149 19.78 -10.13 32.80
C ILE A 149 21.12 -9.45 33.10
N LEU A 150 21.17 -8.12 33.06
CA LEU A 150 22.39 -7.37 33.34
C LEU A 150 22.93 -7.66 34.75
N ASN A 151 22.06 -7.81 35.75
CA ASN A 151 22.48 -8.19 37.10
C ASN A 151 22.94 -9.65 37.21
N ASP A 152 22.38 -10.55 36.40
CA ASP A 152 22.72 -11.98 36.39
C ASP A 152 24.00 -12.28 35.60
N THR A 153 24.43 -11.37 34.70
CA THR A 153 25.62 -11.54 33.86
C THR A 153 26.66 -10.46 34.11
N GLU A 154 27.85 -10.84 34.58
CA GLU A 154 28.97 -9.93 34.83
C GLU A 154 29.68 -9.45 33.54
N GLU A 155 29.35 -10.03 32.38
CA GLU A 155 30.02 -9.74 31.09
C GLU A 155 29.60 -8.39 30.47
N PHE A 156 28.48 -7.81 30.90
CA PHE A 156 27.90 -6.60 30.30
C PHE A 156 27.75 -5.51 31.36
N ASN A 157 28.03 -4.26 30.98
CA ASN A 157 27.91 -3.11 31.90
C ASN A 157 26.62 -2.32 31.64
N GLU A 158 26.16 -2.29 30.39
CA GLU A 158 24.93 -1.61 29.99
C GLU A 158 23.99 -2.54 29.21
N ILE A 159 22.68 -2.28 29.30
CA ILE A 159 21.67 -2.97 28.47
C ILE A 159 21.98 -2.83 26.97
N ARG A 160 22.58 -1.69 26.58
CA ARG A 160 22.97 -1.43 25.19
C ARG A 160 24.02 -2.43 24.70
N ASP A 161 24.95 -2.85 25.56
CA ASP A 161 25.98 -3.83 25.21
C ASP A 161 25.35 -5.18 24.86
N ILE A 162 24.35 -5.61 25.63
CA ILE A 162 23.57 -6.83 25.39
C ILE A 162 22.87 -6.75 24.03
N ILE A 163 22.24 -5.61 23.72
CA ILE A 163 21.55 -5.40 22.44
C ILE A 163 22.56 -5.43 21.29
N SER A 164 23.68 -4.73 21.39
CA SER A 164 24.71 -4.73 20.35
C SER A 164 25.32 -6.12 20.11
N ARG A 165 25.50 -6.91 21.18
CA ARG A 165 25.94 -8.30 21.07
C ARG A 165 24.88 -9.16 20.38
N TYR A 166 23.62 -9.01 20.75
CA TYR A 166 22.51 -9.71 20.10
C TYR A 166 22.41 -9.35 18.62
N ASP A 167 22.49 -8.07 18.26
CA ASP A 167 22.43 -7.61 16.86
C ASP A 167 23.58 -8.20 16.04
N THR A 168 24.79 -8.20 16.60
CA THR A 168 25.96 -8.83 15.98
C THR A 168 25.72 -10.33 15.78
N LEU A 169 25.21 -11.02 16.80
CA LEU A 169 24.93 -12.45 16.74
C LEU A 169 23.87 -12.77 15.67
N ILE A 170 22.78 -12.00 15.63
CA ILE A 170 21.74 -12.15 14.62
C ILE A 170 22.28 -11.88 13.21
N SER A 171 23.13 -10.87 13.04
CA SER A 171 23.78 -10.61 11.75
C SER A 171 24.63 -11.81 11.33
N THR A 172 25.52 -12.29 12.20
CA THR A 172 26.37 -13.45 11.89
C THR A 172 25.57 -14.73 11.65
N TYR A 173 24.46 -14.92 12.36
CA TYR A 173 23.56 -16.05 12.15
C TYR A 173 22.92 -16.00 10.76
N LYS A 174 22.43 -14.83 10.33
CA LYS A 174 21.89 -14.64 8.98
C LYS A 174 22.93 -14.93 7.91
N ASP A 175 24.13 -14.36 8.06
CA ASP A 175 25.24 -14.58 7.13
C ASP A 175 25.61 -16.06 7.03
N LEU A 176 25.61 -16.78 8.16
CA LEU A 176 25.91 -18.21 8.22
C LEU A 176 24.81 -19.04 7.54
N VAL A 177 23.54 -18.73 7.77
CA VAL A 177 22.41 -19.41 7.10
C VAL A 177 22.47 -19.19 5.59
N GLU A 178 22.77 -17.98 5.14
CA GLU A 178 22.93 -17.69 3.71
C GLU A 178 24.15 -18.38 3.10
N ALA A 179 25.26 -18.48 3.84
CA ALA A 179 26.43 -19.24 3.42
C ALA A 179 26.13 -20.75 3.32
N GLU A 180 25.42 -21.30 4.29
CA GLU A 180 25.03 -22.72 4.29
C GLU A 180 24.09 -23.04 3.12
N GLN A 181 23.10 -22.19 2.86
CA GLN A 181 22.21 -22.36 1.71
C GLN A 181 23.00 -22.35 0.40
N ARG A 182 23.95 -21.41 0.23
CA ARG A 182 24.81 -21.36 -0.96
C ARG A 182 25.67 -22.62 -1.10
N ASN A 183 26.22 -23.13 0.00
CA ASN A 183 26.99 -24.36 -0.01
C ASN A 183 26.13 -25.56 -0.38
N GLN A 184 24.91 -25.64 0.14
CA GLN A 184 23.97 -26.72 -0.15
C GLN A 184 23.57 -26.72 -1.64
N ASP A 185 23.26 -25.55 -2.20
CA ASP A 185 22.98 -25.39 -3.64
C ASP A 185 24.19 -25.80 -4.50
N MET A 186 25.41 -25.47 -4.07
CA MET A 186 26.64 -25.87 -4.76
C MET A 186 26.86 -27.39 -4.72
N ILE A 187 26.67 -28.00 -3.54
CA ILE A 187 26.76 -29.46 -3.36
C ILE A 187 25.72 -30.15 -4.24
N GLU A 188 24.48 -29.64 -4.29
CA GLU A 188 23.42 -30.21 -5.13
C GLU A 188 23.76 -30.12 -6.62
N LYS A 189 24.29 -28.99 -7.09
CA LYS A 189 24.78 -28.84 -8.47
C LYS A 189 25.90 -29.82 -8.80
N ILE A 190 26.88 -29.99 -7.90
CA ILE A 190 27.97 -30.94 -8.08
C ILE A 190 27.41 -32.37 -8.15
N LYS A 191 26.52 -32.74 -7.22
CA LYS A 191 25.88 -34.06 -7.21
C LYS A 191 25.11 -34.34 -8.50
N GLN A 192 24.34 -33.37 -9.00
CA GLN A 192 23.61 -33.50 -10.27
C GLN A 192 24.57 -33.70 -11.46
N ASN A 193 25.66 -32.93 -11.52
CA ASN A 193 26.66 -33.07 -12.57
C ASN A 193 27.36 -34.44 -12.52
N THR A 194 27.79 -34.89 -11.33
CA THR A 194 28.40 -36.21 -11.15
C THR A 194 27.44 -37.33 -11.52
N LEU A 195 26.16 -37.23 -11.15
CA LEU A 195 25.14 -38.21 -11.55
C LEU A 195 25.03 -38.27 -13.07
N ARG A 196 24.90 -37.12 -13.74
CA ARG A 196 24.81 -37.04 -15.20
C ARG A 196 26.03 -37.66 -15.88
N GLU A 197 27.24 -37.29 -15.46
CA GLU A 197 28.48 -37.86 -16.00
C GLU A 197 28.55 -39.37 -15.76
N THR A 198 28.09 -39.86 -14.62
CA THR A 198 28.05 -41.30 -14.31
C THR A 198 27.07 -42.04 -15.22
N GLU A 199 25.88 -41.48 -15.46
CA GLU A 199 24.89 -42.03 -16.39
C GLU A 199 25.42 -42.04 -17.83
N GLU A 200 26.06 -40.96 -18.28
CA GLU A 200 26.71 -40.88 -19.59
C GLU A 200 27.76 -41.98 -19.75
N LYS A 201 28.66 -42.14 -18.76
CA LYS A 201 29.67 -43.22 -18.78
C LYS A 201 29.08 -44.61 -18.68
N HIS A 202 28.00 -44.80 -17.93
CA HIS A 202 27.30 -46.08 -17.88
C HIS A 202 26.70 -46.44 -19.26
N ASN A 203 26.10 -45.46 -19.93
CA ASN A 203 25.57 -45.64 -21.29
C ASN A 203 26.68 -45.95 -22.30
N GLU A 204 27.85 -45.30 -22.21
CA GLU A 204 29.02 -45.64 -23.02
C GLU A 204 29.46 -47.09 -22.79
N ILE A 205 29.54 -47.54 -21.54
CA ILE A 205 29.90 -48.93 -21.20
C ILE A 205 28.87 -49.92 -21.77
N LEU A 206 27.57 -49.63 -21.66
CA LEU A 206 26.53 -50.45 -22.28
C LEU A 206 26.69 -50.52 -23.81
N GLY A 207 27.03 -49.39 -24.44
CA GLY A 207 27.36 -49.34 -25.87
C GLY A 207 28.53 -50.25 -26.24
N TYR A 208 29.63 -50.19 -25.47
CA TYR A 208 30.79 -51.06 -25.68
C TYR A 208 30.49 -52.53 -25.40
N ASN A 209 29.70 -52.85 -24.38
CA ASN A 209 29.29 -54.23 -24.08
C ASN A 209 28.42 -54.82 -25.20
N ASN A 210 27.51 -54.04 -25.76
CA ASN A 210 26.71 -54.47 -26.91
C ASN A 210 27.61 -54.73 -28.13
N LEU A 211 28.57 -53.85 -28.40
CA LEU A 211 29.54 -54.04 -29.48
C LEU A 211 30.39 -55.30 -29.24
N LEU A 212 30.85 -55.52 -28.02
CA LEU A 212 31.62 -56.71 -27.64
C LEU A 212 30.81 -57.98 -27.85
N SER A 213 29.54 -58.01 -27.43
CA SER A 213 28.66 -59.15 -27.62
C SER A 213 28.41 -59.45 -29.11
N ASN A 214 28.28 -58.42 -29.94
CA ASN A 214 28.15 -58.59 -31.39
C ASN A 214 29.43 -59.18 -31.99
N LEU A 215 30.60 -58.65 -31.64
CA LEU A 215 31.89 -59.16 -32.11
C LEU A 215 32.14 -60.60 -31.65
N GLN A 216 31.79 -60.93 -30.41
CA GLN A 216 31.86 -62.31 -29.90
C GLN A 216 30.97 -63.25 -30.72
N SER A 217 29.75 -62.83 -31.03
CA SER A 217 28.81 -63.62 -31.84
C SER A 217 29.35 -63.84 -33.27
N GLU A 218 30.01 -62.84 -33.86
CA GLU A 218 30.69 -62.98 -35.15
C GLU A 218 31.85 -63.98 -35.07
N VAL A 219 32.69 -63.88 -34.03
CA VAL A 219 33.80 -64.83 -33.82
C VAL A 219 33.27 -66.25 -33.68
N GLU A 220 32.29 -66.48 -32.81
CA GLU A 220 31.66 -67.80 -32.62
C GLU A 220 31.07 -68.34 -33.93
N TYR A 221 30.45 -67.48 -34.74
CA TYR A 221 29.93 -67.85 -36.06
C TYR A 221 31.05 -68.32 -37.01
N TYR A 222 32.15 -67.57 -37.10
CA TYR A 222 33.27 -67.94 -37.96
C TYR A 222 34.03 -69.17 -37.44
N GLU A 223 34.19 -69.32 -36.12
CA GLU A 223 34.79 -70.51 -35.51
C GLU A 223 33.95 -71.76 -35.79
N SER A 224 32.63 -71.69 -35.62
CA SER A 224 31.72 -72.79 -35.96
C SER A 224 31.81 -73.17 -37.44
N LYS A 225 31.89 -72.19 -38.33
CA LYS A 225 32.08 -72.41 -39.77
C LYS A 225 33.45 -73.04 -40.07
N ALA A 226 34.51 -72.59 -39.41
CA ALA A 226 35.85 -73.16 -39.55
C ALA A 226 35.87 -74.64 -39.10
N LEU A 227 35.30 -74.95 -37.92
CA LEU A 227 35.17 -76.31 -37.41
C LEU A 227 34.37 -77.22 -38.35
N PHE A 228 33.28 -76.71 -38.93
CA PHE A 228 32.50 -77.45 -39.93
C PHE A 228 33.36 -77.84 -41.14
N TRP A 229 34.10 -76.87 -41.70
CA TRP A 229 34.95 -77.13 -42.87
C TRP A 229 36.16 -78.01 -42.52
N GLU A 230 36.74 -77.85 -41.34
CA GLU A 230 37.81 -78.72 -40.85
C GLU A 230 37.34 -80.17 -40.70
N SER A 231 36.13 -80.38 -40.15
CA SER A 231 35.53 -81.72 -40.07
C SER A 231 35.29 -82.33 -41.45
N LYS A 232 34.73 -81.55 -42.39
CA LYS A 232 34.56 -81.98 -43.79
C LYS A 232 35.90 -82.33 -44.44
N TRP A 233 36.91 -81.49 -44.26
CA TRP A 233 38.27 -81.73 -44.75
C TRP A 233 38.88 -83.00 -44.16
N ASN A 234 38.78 -83.20 -42.85
CA ASN A 234 39.24 -84.41 -42.17
C ASN A 234 38.53 -85.66 -42.68
N HIS A 235 37.22 -85.60 -42.95
CA HIS A 235 36.49 -86.71 -43.56
C HIS A 235 37.00 -87.05 -44.97
N ILE A 236 37.21 -86.03 -45.81
CA ILE A 236 37.77 -86.20 -47.16
C ILE A 236 39.18 -86.79 -47.06
N LYS A 237 40.04 -86.22 -46.21
CA LYS A 237 41.40 -86.69 -45.97
C LYS A 237 41.43 -88.14 -45.49
N ASN A 238 40.61 -88.50 -44.50
CA ASN A 238 40.51 -89.87 -44.00
C ASN A 238 40.03 -90.84 -45.08
N THR A 239 39.05 -90.45 -45.88
CA THR A 239 38.58 -91.26 -47.02
C THR A 239 39.69 -91.45 -48.05
N ALA A 240 40.38 -90.36 -48.43
CA ALA A 240 41.51 -90.41 -49.35
C ALA A 240 42.65 -91.28 -48.80
N SER A 241 42.98 -91.20 -47.51
CA SER A 241 43.97 -92.07 -46.87
C SER A 241 43.55 -93.53 -46.89
N LYS A 242 42.27 -93.85 -46.66
CA LYS A 242 41.75 -95.23 -46.79
C LYS A 242 41.86 -95.75 -48.22
N GLU A 243 41.48 -94.96 -49.22
CA GLU A 243 41.60 -95.34 -50.64
C GLU A 243 43.07 -95.44 -51.08
N ALA A 244 43.94 -94.55 -50.61
CA ALA A 244 45.39 -94.64 -50.83
C ALA A 244 45.98 -95.90 -50.20
N LEU A 245 45.56 -96.27 -48.99
CA LEU A 245 45.97 -97.51 -48.33
C LEU A 245 45.50 -98.74 -49.11
N LYS A 246 44.22 -98.80 -49.52
CA LYS A 246 43.68 -99.89 -50.36
C LYS A 246 44.44 -99.99 -51.68
N SER A 247 44.66 -98.86 -52.35
CA SER A 247 45.46 -98.82 -53.59
C SER A 247 46.88 -99.33 -53.35
N GLY A 248 47.52 -98.94 -52.25
CA GLY A 248 48.82 -99.46 -51.82
C GLY A 248 48.81 -100.97 -51.58
N GLN A 249 47.81 -101.48 -50.87
CA GLN A 249 47.63 -102.92 -50.61
C GLN A 249 47.43 -103.71 -51.91
N ILE A 250 46.57 -103.23 -52.81
CA ILE A 250 46.38 -103.83 -54.15
C ILE A 250 47.73 -103.83 -54.89
N LYS A 251 48.43 -102.69 -54.94
CA LYS A 251 49.75 -102.60 -55.59
C LYS A 251 50.75 -103.61 -55.02
N MET A 252 50.79 -103.76 -53.69
CA MET A 252 51.67 -104.73 -53.03
C MET A 252 51.26 -106.17 -53.32
N ALA A 253 49.98 -106.51 -53.22
CA ALA A 253 49.47 -107.85 -53.52
C ALA A 253 49.74 -108.23 -54.99
N THR A 254 49.46 -107.32 -55.93
CA THR A 254 49.80 -107.48 -57.34
C THR A 254 51.28 -107.71 -57.56
N ARG A 255 52.14 -106.89 -56.94
CA ARG A 255 53.59 -107.05 -57.06
C ARG A 255 54.08 -108.37 -56.45
N ASN A 256 53.51 -108.79 -55.32
CA ASN A 256 53.83 -110.06 -54.70
C ASN A 256 53.43 -111.24 -55.60
N LEU A 257 52.21 -111.25 -56.14
CA LEU A 257 51.74 -112.28 -57.08
C LEU A 257 52.58 -112.30 -58.36
N TYR A 258 52.86 -111.13 -58.94
CA TYR A 258 53.73 -111.00 -60.11
C TYR A 258 55.13 -111.55 -59.84
N ASN A 259 55.73 -111.26 -58.68
CA ASN A 259 57.03 -111.81 -58.29
C ASN A 259 56.99 -113.34 -58.14
N VAL A 260 55.90 -113.90 -57.59
CA VAL A 260 55.71 -115.36 -57.52
C VAL A 260 55.66 -115.97 -58.91
N ILE A 261 54.88 -115.40 -59.83
CA ILE A 261 54.79 -115.87 -61.22
C ILE A 261 56.15 -115.75 -61.92
N LYS A 262 56.86 -114.63 -61.72
CA LYS A 262 58.22 -114.41 -62.22
C LYS A 262 59.20 -115.48 -61.75
N THR A 263 59.12 -115.89 -60.48
CA THR A 263 59.95 -117.00 -59.96
C THR A 263 59.56 -118.36 -60.54
N TYR A 264 58.28 -118.62 -60.84
CA TYR A 264 57.84 -119.87 -61.47
C TYR A 264 58.17 -119.96 -62.98
N GLN A 265 58.19 -118.84 -63.69
CA GLN A 265 58.46 -118.79 -65.14
C GLN A 265 59.94 -118.58 -65.50
N GLU A 266 60.86 -118.52 -64.52
CA GLU A 266 62.30 -118.27 -64.70
C GLU A 266 62.63 -117.08 -65.63
N GLN A 267 61.76 -116.06 -65.70
CA GLN A 267 61.95 -114.91 -66.57
C GLN A 267 62.72 -113.78 -65.86
N ILE A 268 63.93 -113.49 -66.34
CA ILE A 268 64.70 -112.30 -65.98
C ILE A 268 64.19 -111.12 -66.81
N ILE A 269 63.19 -110.39 -66.29
CA ILE A 269 62.82 -109.07 -66.80
C ILE A 269 63.48 -108.00 -65.91
N THR A 270 64.23 -107.10 -66.55
CA THR A 270 65.16 -106.11 -65.96
C THR A 270 64.65 -104.65 -65.97
N GLU A 271 63.41 -104.39 -66.35
CA GLU A 271 62.81 -103.06 -66.26
C GLU A 271 61.72 -102.98 -65.17
N GLU A 272 61.60 -101.83 -64.51
CA GLU A 272 60.52 -101.58 -63.54
C GLU A 272 59.17 -101.50 -64.25
N VAL A 273 58.49 -102.65 -64.31
CA VAL A 273 57.14 -102.77 -64.88
C VAL A 273 56.13 -102.06 -63.96
N THR A 274 55.25 -101.23 -64.54
CA THR A 274 54.22 -100.52 -63.78
C THR A 274 53.22 -101.47 -63.12
N THR A 275 52.56 -101.06 -62.03
CA THR A 275 51.62 -101.95 -61.31
C THR A 275 50.46 -102.45 -62.19
N LEU A 276 49.99 -101.65 -63.14
CA LEU A 276 48.93 -102.07 -64.06
C LEU A 276 49.40 -103.18 -65.00
N GLN A 277 50.64 -103.08 -65.49
CA GLN A 277 51.25 -104.11 -66.30
C GLN A 277 51.52 -105.38 -65.47
N GLN A 278 51.99 -105.27 -64.23
CA GLN A 278 52.12 -106.40 -63.30
C GLN A 278 50.77 -107.12 -63.07
N LEU A 279 49.68 -106.36 -62.90
CA LEU A 279 48.33 -106.92 -62.74
C LEU A 279 47.87 -107.65 -64.01
N ASN A 280 48.15 -107.11 -65.19
CA ASN A 280 47.84 -107.76 -66.46
C ASN A 280 48.60 -109.08 -66.63
N TYR A 281 49.87 -109.15 -66.23
CA TYR A 281 50.61 -110.42 -66.23
C TYR A 281 50.01 -111.44 -65.26
N VAL A 282 49.64 -111.02 -64.04
CA VAL A 282 48.94 -111.89 -63.08
C VAL A 282 47.60 -112.39 -63.65
N ARG A 283 46.85 -111.52 -64.34
CA ARG A 283 45.58 -111.88 -64.99
C ARG A 283 45.78 -112.89 -66.10
N ILE A 284 46.67 -112.62 -67.06
CA ILE A 284 46.94 -113.51 -68.20
C ILE A 284 47.37 -114.89 -67.69
N PHE A 285 48.29 -114.93 -66.73
CA PHE A 285 48.72 -116.20 -66.14
C PHE A 285 47.59 -116.93 -65.40
N GLY A 286 46.70 -116.20 -64.71
CA GLY A 286 45.52 -116.78 -64.08
C GLY A 286 44.51 -117.33 -65.09
N GLU A 287 44.27 -116.62 -66.21
CA GLU A 287 43.42 -117.07 -67.32
C GLU A 287 44.01 -118.29 -68.02
N ASP A 288 45.33 -118.33 -68.21
CA ASP A 288 46.06 -119.48 -68.75
C ASP A 288 45.95 -120.69 -67.82
N LEU A 289 46.19 -120.52 -66.52
CA LEU A 289 46.01 -121.59 -65.52
C LEU A 289 44.57 -122.09 -65.48
N THR A 290 43.59 -121.18 -65.54
CA THR A 290 42.17 -121.55 -65.55
C THR A 290 41.87 -122.36 -66.81
N THR A 291 42.30 -121.90 -67.97
CA THR A 291 42.16 -122.61 -69.25
C THR A 291 42.83 -123.99 -69.22
N ILE A 292 44.04 -124.10 -68.67
CA ILE A 292 44.74 -125.38 -68.48
C ILE A 292 43.95 -126.29 -67.54
N THR A 293 43.51 -125.82 -66.37
CA THR A 293 42.70 -126.63 -65.46
C THR A 293 41.35 -127.03 -66.04
N GLN A 294 40.73 -126.19 -66.88
CA GLN A 294 39.49 -126.53 -67.57
C GLN A 294 39.72 -127.52 -68.72
N THR A 295 40.87 -127.47 -69.37
CA THR A 295 41.27 -128.45 -70.39
C THR A 295 41.59 -129.79 -69.74
N ILE A 296 42.33 -129.79 -68.62
CA ILE A 296 42.58 -130.98 -67.80
C ILE A 296 41.29 -131.54 -67.20
N TYR A 297 40.38 -130.69 -66.71
CA TYR A 297 39.08 -131.12 -66.19
C TYR A 297 38.19 -131.71 -67.28
N ASN A 298 38.22 -131.15 -68.49
CA ASN A 298 37.51 -131.70 -69.65
C ASN A 298 38.16 -132.98 -70.19
N GLU A 299 39.49 -133.14 -70.09
CA GLU A 299 40.21 -134.38 -70.39
C GLU A 299 39.89 -135.48 -69.36
N PHE A 300 39.83 -135.15 -68.07
CA PHE A 300 39.45 -136.11 -67.02
C PHE A 300 37.95 -136.47 -67.03
N CYS A 301 37.06 -135.59 -67.50
CA CYS A 301 35.64 -135.91 -67.65
C CYS A 301 35.27 -136.64 -68.96
N GLN A 302 36.21 -136.82 -69.91
CA GLN A 302 36.00 -137.69 -71.07
C GLN A 302 36.38 -139.17 -70.82
N ASP A 303 37.10 -139.47 -69.73
CA ASP A 303 37.47 -140.85 -69.36
C ASP A 303 36.44 -141.57 -68.46
N GLU A 304 35.31 -140.93 -68.09
CA GLU A 304 34.25 -141.53 -67.25
C GLU A 304 32.91 -141.83 -67.99
N VAL A 305 32.87 -141.76 -69.33
CA VAL A 305 31.78 -142.37 -70.12
C VAL A 305 32.36 -143.10 -71.34
N ASN A 306 33.05 -144.21 -71.06
CA ASN A 306 32.96 -145.43 -71.85
C ASN A 306 32.25 -146.49 -71.01
#